data_AF-A0A061NI79-F1
#
_entry.id   AF-A0A061NI79-F1
#
_cell.length_a   1.000
_cell.length_b   1.000
_cell.length_c   1.000
_cell.angle_alpha   90.00
_cell.angle_beta   90.00
_cell.angle_gamma   90.00
#
_symmetry.space_group_name_H-M   'P 1'
#
loop_
_entity.id
_entity.type
_entity.pdbx_description
1 polymer ?
#
loop_
_entity_poly.entity_id
_entity_poly.type
_entity_poly.pdbx_seq_one_letter_code
_entity_poly.pdbx_strand_id
1 'polypeptide(L)'
;MKTTLRVAGVYVGAVVGAGYASGQEMLQFFVSHGVWGIVGTAVTMILLPILGYHLVMLGDQLHVRNHKKVLYHLCGKYLGPVIDVALTFFLFGLGAIMIAGSGSLFEQSFGLAPIWGYVFMSLVLISTLLLDTNKIITIISSLSPYILVLLFIIVVYSIFASEASFATLESIASQQLTVSPHWTLSTLISVSFNFMVGFAIMVVLGAVEKDRKGLRMVRS
;
A
#
# COMPACT_ATOMS: atom_id res chain seq x y z
N MET A 1 16.83 13.22 0.59
CA MET A 1 15.51 13.56 0.00
C MET A 1 14.88 14.67 0.83
N LYS A 2 14.16 15.60 0.21
CA LYS A 2 13.31 16.56 0.95
C LYS A 2 12.28 15.76 1.77
N THR A 3 12.02 16.17 3.01
CA THR A 3 11.13 15.50 3.99
C THR A 3 9.80 15.05 3.36
N THR A 4 9.18 15.91 2.54
CA THR A 4 7.92 15.63 1.84
C THR A 4 8.00 14.44 0.88
N LEU A 5 9.07 14.33 0.07
CA LEU A 5 9.26 13.20 -0.85
C LEU A 5 9.50 11.91 -0.09
N ARG A 6 10.15 11.99 1.07
CA ARG A 6 10.37 10.83 1.93
C ARG A 6 9.05 10.32 2.49
N VAL A 7 8.20 11.20 3.01
CA VAL A 7 6.87 10.83 3.53
C VAL A 7 5.98 10.25 2.44
N ALA A 8 5.89 10.91 1.28
CA ALA A 8 5.13 10.41 0.14
C ALA A 8 5.67 9.05 -0.34
N GLY A 9 7.01 8.91 -0.42
CA GLY A 9 7.67 7.67 -0.78
C GLY A 9 7.33 6.53 0.19
N VAL A 10 7.38 6.75 1.50
CA VAL A 10 6.98 5.72 2.48
C VAL A 10 5.53 5.32 2.30
N TYR A 11 4.62 6.28 2.10
CA TYR A 11 3.21 5.98 1.94
C TYR A 11 2.95 5.12 0.70
N VAL A 12 3.46 5.55 -0.46
CA VAL A 12 3.34 4.79 -1.71
C VAL A 12 3.98 3.42 -1.56
N GLY A 13 5.18 3.33 -1.00
CA GLY A 13 5.90 2.07 -0.85
C GLY A 13 5.28 1.10 0.17
N ALA A 14 4.51 1.61 1.13
CA ALA A 14 3.79 0.79 2.11
C ALA A 14 2.49 0.21 1.52
N VAL A 15 1.81 0.99 0.69
CA VAL A 15 0.54 0.63 0.04
C VAL A 15 0.78 -0.30 -1.15
N VAL A 16 1.86 -0.09 -1.91
CA VAL A 16 2.18 -0.88 -3.10
C VAL A 16 2.78 -2.23 -2.68
N GLY A 17 1.92 -3.25 -2.62
CA GLY A 17 2.29 -4.65 -2.35
C GLY A 17 2.25 -5.56 -3.58
N ALA A 18 2.28 -6.88 -3.34
CA ALA A 18 2.19 -7.90 -4.39
C ALA A 18 0.88 -7.82 -5.21
N GLY A 19 -0.22 -7.36 -4.59
CA GLY A 19 -1.50 -7.12 -5.26
C GLY A 19 -1.42 -6.02 -6.32
N TYR A 20 -0.71 -4.92 -6.04
CA TYR A 20 -0.41 -3.88 -7.04
C TYR A 20 0.57 -4.38 -8.10
N ALA A 21 1.63 -5.10 -7.70
CA ALA A 21 2.64 -5.60 -8.62
C ALA A 21 2.06 -6.61 -9.65
N SER A 22 1.13 -7.46 -9.21
CA SER A 22 0.40 -8.39 -10.10
C SER A 22 -0.79 -7.74 -10.82
N GLY A 23 -1.15 -6.50 -10.48
CA GLY A 23 -2.32 -5.79 -10.99
C GLY A 23 -3.67 -6.27 -10.41
N GLN A 24 -3.68 -7.35 -9.62
CA GLN A 24 -4.91 -7.96 -9.10
C GLN A 24 -5.70 -7.02 -8.19
N GLU A 25 -5.01 -6.21 -7.39
CA GLU A 25 -5.69 -5.24 -6.53
C GLU A 25 -6.47 -4.21 -7.36
N MET A 26 -5.82 -3.60 -8.35
CA MET A 26 -6.49 -2.63 -9.23
C MET A 26 -7.61 -3.28 -10.05
N LEU A 27 -7.39 -4.50 -10.53
CA LEU A 27 -8.39 -5.23 -11.31
C LEU A 27 -9.69 -5.45 -10.53
N GLN A 28 -9.57 -5.93 -9.30
CA GLN A 28 -10.74 -6.34 -8.50
C GLN A 28 -11.43 -5.16 -7.79
N PHE A 29 -10.68 -4.12 -7.42
CA PHE A 29 -11.24 -2.96 -6.72
C PHE A 29 -11.82 -1.91 -7.64
N PHE A 30 -11.23 -1.71 -8.83
CA PHE A 30 -11.56 -0.59 -9.69
C PHE A 30 -11.92 -1.03 -11.11
N VAL A 31 -11.01 -1.72 -11.82
CA VAL A 31 -11.23 -2.03 -13.25
C VAL A 31 -12.50 -2.83 -13.45
N SER A 32 -12.80 -3.79 -12.56
CA SER A 32 -14.00 -4.62 -12.63
C SER A 32 -15.32 -3.85 -12.64
N HIS A 33 -15.33 -2.58 -12.21
CA HIS A 33 -16.51 -1.71 -12.20
C HIS A 33 -16.59 -0.78 -13.43
N GLY A 34 -15.77 -1.01 -14.46
CA GLY A 34 -15.78 -0.24 -15.71
C GLY A 34 -15.52 1.25 -15.49
N VAL A 35 -16.27 2.12 -16.17
CA VAL A 35 -16.15 3.59 -16.02
C VAL A 35 -16.27 4.05 -14.57
N TRP A 36 -17.13 3.43 -13.77
CA TRP A 36 -17.31 3.79 -12.36
C TRP A 36 -16.09 3.48 -11.49
N GLY A 37 -15.26 2.52 -11.92
CA GLY A 37 -13.95 2.25 -11.32
C GLY A 37 -13.00 3.44 -11.35
N ILE A 38 -13.08 4.27 -12.40
CA ILE A 38 -12.27 5.49 -12.54
C ILE A 38 -12.66 6.50 -11.45
N VAL A 39 -13.96 6.67 -11.20
CA VAL A 39 -14.46 7.53 -10.12
C VAL A 39 -13.99 7.01 -8.76
N GLY A 40 -14.09 5.69 -8.54
CA GLY A 40 -13.56 5.06 -7.33
C GLY A 40 -12.06 5.33 -7.13
N THR A 41 -11.26 5.18 -8.19
CA THR A 41 -9.82 5.45 -8.16
C THR A 41 -9.52 6.91 -7.80
N ALA A 42 -10.25 7.87 -8.38
CA ALA A 42 -10.11 9.29 -8.06
C ALA A 42 -10.46 9.58 -6.58
N VAL A 43 -11.52 8.96 -6.06
CA VAL A 43 -11.91 9.09 -4.65
C VAL A 43 -10.82 8.52 -3.72
N THR A 44 -10.27 7.35 -4.04
CA THR A 44 -9.17 6.74 -3.28
C THR A 44 -7.92 7.63 -3.31
N MET A 45 -7.58 8.22 -4.46
CA MET A 45 -6.44 9.12 -4.63
C MET A 45 -6.53 10.37 -3.74
N ILE A 46 -7.74 10.81 -3.39
CA ILE A 46 -7.96 11.96 -2.50
C ILE A 46 -7.98 11.52 -1.03
N LEU A 47 -8.72 10.46 -0.70
CA LEU A 47 -8.93 10.03 0.68
C LEU A 47 -7.66 9.49 1.34
N LEU A 48 -6.87 8.69 0.61
CA LEU A 48 -5.69 8.03 1.17
C LEU A 48 -4.63 9.05 1.66
N PRO A 49 -4.23 10.07 0.88
CA PRO A 49 -3.32 11.11 1.38
C PRO A 49 -3.85 11.86 2.61
N ILE A 50 -5.16 12.16 2.65
CA ILE A 50 -5.77 12.82 3.81
C ILE A 50 -5.64 11.93 5.05
N LEU A 51 -6.01 10.66 4.95
CA LEU A 51 -5.90 9.72 6.07
C LEU A 51 -4.45 9.50 6.50
N GLY A 52 -3.54 9.33 5.53
CA GLY A 52 -2.11 9.19 5.78
C GLY A 52 -1.53 10.41 6.52
N TYR A 53 -1.93 11.62 6.14
CA TYR A 53 -1.54 12.85 6.84
C TYR A 53 -1.95 12.83 8.31
N HIS A 54 -3.19 12.44 8.61
CA HIS A 54 -3.68 12.37 10.00
C HIS A 54 -2.90 11.34 10.83
N LEU A 55 -2.54 10.19 10.25
CA LEU A 55 -1.73 9.18 10.94
C LEU A 55 -0.33 9.68 11.28
N VAL A 56 0.33 10.34 10.33
CA VAL A 56 1.65 10.94 10.55
C VAL A 56 1.58 12.00 11.64
N MET A 57 0.55 12.85 11.60
CA MET A 57 0.35 13.89 12.62
C MET A 57 0.10 13.30 14.03
N LEU A 58 -0.71 12.24 14.13
CA LEU A 58 -0.94 11.54 15.40
C LEU A 58 0.33 10.86 15.92
N GLY A 59 1.11 10.28 15.00
CA GLY A 59 2.41 9.69 15.31
C GLY A 59 3.39 10.69 15.92
N ASP A 60 3.49 11.88 15.32
CA ASP A 60 4.30 13.00 15.83
C ASP A 60 3.81 13.45 17.21
N GLN A 61 2.52 13.77 17.35
CA GLN A 61 1.95 14.31 18.59
C GLN A 61 2.08 13.36 19.80
N LEU A 62 1.92 12.06 19.58
CA LEU A 62 1.93 11.07 20.66
C LEU A 62 3.34 10.51 20.95
N HIS A 63 4.34 10.93 20.16
CA HIS A 63 5.74 10.49 20.21
C HIS A 63 5.89 8.97 20.35
N VAL A 64 5.18 8.22 19.50
CA VAL A 64 5.06 6.77 19.64
C VAL A 64 6.11 6.02 18.84
N ARG A 65 6.69 4.97 19.44
CA ARG A 65 7.56 4.02 18.70
C ARG A 65 6.80 2.78 18.21
N ASN A 66 5.51 2.68 18.55
CA ASN A 66 4.63 1.59 18.13
C ASN A 66 3.24 2.11 17.77
N HIS A 67 2.52 1.35 16.94
CA HIS A 67 1.18 1.72 16.47
C HIS A 67 0.11 1.58 17.57
N LYS A 68 0.34 0.72 18.57
CA LYS A 68 -0.63 0.40 19.63
C LYS A 68 -1.13 1.64 20.37
N LYS A 69 -0.22 2.55 20.74
CA LYS A 69 -0.60 3.74 21.51
C LYS A 69 -1.51 4.69 20.72
N VAL A 70 -1.33 4.79 19.41
CA VAL A 70 -2.25 5.55 18.53
C VAL A 70 -3.58 4.82 18.39
N LEU A 71 -3.54 3.50 18.22
CA LEU A 71 -4.75 2.70 18.08
C LEU A 71 -5.64 2.76 19.32
N TYR A 72 -5.05 2.67 20.51
CA TYR A 72 -5.77 2.80 21.78
C TYR A 72 -6.27 4.23 22.02
N HIS A 73 -5.58 5.23 21.48
CA HIS A 73 -6.06 6.61 21.51
C HIS A 73 -7.29 6.81 20.61
N LEU A 74 -7.30 6.21 19.42
CA LEU A 74 -8.42 6.33 18.47
C LEU A 74 -9.64 5.48 18.87
N CYS A 75 -9.42 4.25 19.33
CA CYS A 75 -10.48 3.27 19.55
C CYS A 75 -10.82 3.07 21.04
N GLY A 76 -10.07 3.72 21.94
CA GLY A 76 -10.25 3.60 23.38
C GLY A 76 -9.82 2.24 23.95
N LYS A 77 -9.99 2.08 25.27
CA LYS A 77 -9.51 0.91 26.03
C LYS A 77 -10.23 -0.41 25.77
N TYR A 78 -11.44 -0.37 25.18
CA TYR A 78 -12.26 -1.56 24.94
C TYR A 78 -12.13 -2.08 23.50
N LEU A 79 -12.27 -1.19 22.51
CA LEU A 79 -12.14 -1.59 21.10
C LEU A 79 -10.68 -1.60 20.62
N GLY A 80 -9.80 -0.80 21.24
CA GLY A 80 -8.38 -0.74 20.90
C GLY A 80 -7.68 -2.10 20.89
N PRO A 81 -7.79 -2.93 21.95
CA PRO A 81 -7.19 -4.27 21.96
C PRO A 81 -7.73 -5.20 20.88
N VAL A 82 -9.04 -5.15 20.60
CA VAL A 82 -9.67 -6.00 19.58
C VAL A 82 -9.14 -5.64 18.19
N ILE A 83 -9.08 -4.34 17.88
CA ILE A 83 -8.57 -3.85 16.61
C ILE A 83 -7.06 -4.10 16.50
N ASP A 84 -6.30 -4.02 17.60
CA ASP A 84 -4.85 -4.33 17.62
C ASP A 84 -4.57 -5.77 17.19
N VAL A 85 -5.35 -6.71 17.74
CA VAL A 85 -5.24 -8.13 17.37
C VAL A 85 -5.66 -8.35 15.92
N ALA A 86 -6.77 -7.75 15.49
CA ALA A 86 -7.24 -7.84 14.11
C ALA A 86 -6.21 -7.28 13.11
N LEU A 87 -5.65 -6.09 13.39
CA LEU A 87 -4.61 -5.45 12.61
C LEU A 87 -3.35 -6.31 12.54
N THR A 88 -2.90 -6.84 13.69
CA THR A 88 -1.71 -7.69 13.75
C THR A 88 -1.88 -8.97 12.94
N PHE A 89 -3.03 -9.63 13.09
CA PHE A 89 -3.36 -10.84 12.31
C PHE A 89 -3.43 -10.55 10.81
N PHE A 90 -4.05 -9.43 10.44
CA PHE A 90 -4.16 -9.01 9.05
C PHE A 90 -2.80 -8.71 8.42
N LEU A 91 -1.93 -7.94 9.11
CA LEU A 91 -0.57 -7.65 8.63
C LEU A 91 0.29 -8.92 8.53
N PHE A 92 0.11 -9.87 9.45
CA PHE A 92 0.76 -11.18 9.36
C PHE A 92 0.31 -11.96 8.12
N GLY A 93 -1.00 -12.01 7.85
CA GLY A 93 -1.56 -12.64 6.66
C GLY A 93 -1.03 -12.02 5.36
N LEU A 94 -0.93 -10.69 5.30
CA LEU A 94 -0.32 -10.00 4.16
C LEU A 94 1.16 -10.37 3.99
N GLY A 95 1.92 -10.45 5.07
CA GLY A 95 3.30 -10.92 5.03
C GLY A 95 3.42 -12.33 4.45
N ALA A 96 2.55 -13.26 4.86
CA ALA A 96 2.50 -14.61 4.32
C ALA A 96 2.16 -14.64 2.82
N ILE A 97 1.20 -13.84 2.38
CA ILE A 97 0.83 -13.69 0.96
C ILE A 97 2.00 -13.14 0.15
N MET A 98 2.78 -12.19 0.69
CA MET A 98 3.96 -11.66 -0.01
C MET A 98 5.08 -12.70 -0.15
N ILE A 99 5.32 -13.53 0.86
CA ILE A 99 6.28 -14.64 0.75
C ILE A 99 5.81 -15.65 -0.30
N ALA A 100 4.52 -16.02 -0.28
CA ALA A 100 3.93 -16.90 -1.28
C ALA A 100 4.08 -16.35 -2.71
N GLY A 101 3.80 -15.05 -2.89
CA GLY A 101 3.95 -14.34 -4.16
C GLY A 101 5.40 -14.29 -4.67
N SER A 102 6.39 -14.23 -3.77
CA SER A 102 7.80 -14.33 -4.17
C SER A 102 8.14 -15.71 -4.73
N GLY A 103 7.53 -16.78 -4.23
CA GLY A 103 7.71 -18.12 -4.79
C GLY A 103 7.19 -18.23 -6.20
N SER A 104 5.95 -17.76 -6.45
CA SER A 104 5.38 -17.75 -7.80
C SER A 104 6.17 -16.88 -8.77
N LEU A 105 6.71 -15.74 -8.30
CA LEU A 105 7.55 -14.89 -9.13
C LEU A 105 8.82 -15.61 -9.61
N PHE A 106 9.46 -16.40 -8.73
CA PHE A 106 10.66 -17.15 -9.08
C PHE A 106 10.38 -18.27 -10.08
N GLU A 107 9.25 -18.96 -9.91
CA GLU A 107 8.78 -19.99 -10.83
C GLU A 107 8.48 -19.39 -12.21
N GLN A 108 7.76 -18.27 -12.27
CA GLN A 108 7.38 -17.64 -13.53
C GLN A 108 8.54 -16.95 -14.25
N SER A 109 9.42 -16.26 -13.51
CA SER A 109 10.48 -15.44 -14.11
C SER A 109 11.75 -16.23 -14.42
N PHE A 110 12.06 -17.26 -13.62
CA PHE A 110 13.32 -18.00 -13.72
C PHE A 110 13.13 -19.50 -13.97
N GLY A 111 11.89 -20.01 -13.95
CA GLY A 111 11.61 -21.45 -14.07
C GLY A 111 12.11 -22.28 -12.88
N LEU A 112 12.41 -21.63 -11.75
CA LEU A 112 12.95 -22.27 -10.54
C LEU A 112 11.82 -22.72 -9.61
N ALA A 113 12.08 -23.79 -8.83
CA ALA A 113 11.11 -24.24 -7.83
C ALA A 113 10.76 -23.12 -6.81
N PRO A 114 9.48 -22.97 -6.40
CA PRO A 114 9.02 -21.89 -5.52
C PRO A 114 9.79 -21.73 -4.20
N ILE A 115 10.37 -22.83 -3.69
CA ILE A 115 11.17 -22.85 -2.46
C ILE A 115 12.29 -21.81 -2.47
N TRP A 116 12.92 -21.57 -3.63
CA TRP A 116 13.99 -20.58 -3.75
C TRP A 116 13.48 -19.16 -3.53
N GLY A 117 12.28 -18.84 -4.01
CA GLY A 117 11.62 -17.56 -3.75
C GLY A 117 11.26 -17.40 -2.27
N TYR A 118 10.76 -18.45 -1.62
CA TYR A 118 10.43 -18.41 -0.18
C TYR A 118 11.67 -18.17 0.69
N VAL A 119 12.75 -18.90 0.42
CA VAL A 119 14.02 -18.76 1.16
C VAL A 119 14.59 -17.36 0.94
N PHE A 120 14.65 -16.89 -0.31
CA PHE A 120 15.15 -15.56 -0.63
C PHE A 120 14.35 -14.47 0.09
N MET A 121 13.02 -14.48 -0.02
CA MET A 121 12.18 -13.46 0.61
C MET A 121 12.27 -13.51 2.14
N SER A 122 12.36 -14.70 2.73
CA SER A 122 12.53 -14.85 4.18
C SER A 122 13.85 -14.27 4.67
N LEU A 123 14.95 -14.48 3.93
CA LEU A 123 16.25 -13.88 4.24
C LEU A 123 16.22 -12.35 4.15
N VAL A 124 15.58 -11.81 3.10
CA VAL A 124 15.40 -10.36 2.94
C VAL A 124 14.56 -9.78 4.09
N LEU A 125 13.49 -10.46 4.49
CA LEU A 125 12.64 -10.05 5.61
C LEU A 125 13.42 -10.03 6.92
N ILE A 126 14.13 -11.12 7.26
CA ILE A 126 14.96 -11.20 8.47
C ILE A 126 16.02 -10.09 8.46
N SER A 127 16.71 -9.90 7.34
CA SER A 127 17.72 -8.85 7.19
C SER A 127 17.13 -7.46 7.42
N THR A 128 15.91 -7.21 6.92
CA THR A 128 15.20 -5.94 7.12
C THR A 128 14.78 -5.73 8.57
N LEU A 129 14.35 -6.79 9.27
CA LEU A 129 13.97 -6.73 10.69
C LEU A 129 15.16 -6.44 11.62
N LEU A 130 16.38 -6.76 11.20
CA LEU A 130 17.61 -6.43 11.93
C LEU A 130 18.04 -4.96 11.75
N LEU A 131 17.39 -4.22 10.85
CA LEU A 131 17.69 -2.81 10.61
C LEU A 131 16.93 -1.89 11.55
N ASP A 132 17.52 -0.72 11.80
CA ASP A 132 16.83 0.36 12.49
C ASP A 132 15.63 0.86 11.67
N THR A 133 14.56 1.27 12.35
CA THR A 133 13.35 1.83 11.73
C THR A 133 13.64 2.95 10.72
N ASN A 134 14.64 3.80 11.00
CA ASN A 134 15.08 4.85 10.08
C ASN A 134 15.63 4.31 8.76
N LYS A 135 16.37 3.18 8.80
CA LYS A 135 16.90 2.53 7.60
C LYS A 135 15.77 1.87 6.82
N ILE A 136 14.84 1.21 7.50
CA ILE A 136 13.63 0.62 6.87
C ILE A 136 12.84 1.70 6.12
N ILE A 137 12.53 2.82 6.79
CA ILE A 137 11.86 3.98 6.18
C ILE A 137 12.62 4.49 4.95
N THR A 138 13.94 4.58 5.05
CA THR A 138 14.79 5.06 3.94
C THR A 138 14.72 4.12 2.75
N ILE A 139 14.84 2.80 2.97
CA ILE A 139 14.74 1.78 1.92
C ILE A 139 13.39 1.88 1.21
N ILE A 140 12.28 1.83 1.96
CA ILE A 140 10.93 1.93 1.40
C ILE A 140 10.77 3.22 0.59
N SER A 141 11.13 4.37 1.17
CA SER A 141 11.00 5.66 0.50
C SER A 141 11.84 5.78 -0.77
N SER A 142 12.97 5.08 -0.83
CA SER A 142 13.86 5.07 -1.98
C SER A 142 13.37 4.17 -3.09
N LEU A 143 12.66 3.07 -2.78
CA LEU A 143 12.12 2.13 -3.77
C LEU A 143 10.91 2.69 -4.52
N SER A 144 10.06 3.45 -3.82
CA SER A 144 8.83 4.03 -4.38
C SER A 144 8.99 4.81 -5.70
N PRO A 145 9.97 5.72 -5.88
CA PRO A 145 10.14 6.41 -7.16
C PRO A 145 10.46 5.46 -8.31
N TYR A 146 11.20 4.36 -8.07
CA TYR A 146 11.48 3.39 -9.13
C TYR A 146 10.21 2.68 -9.60
N ILE A 147 9.35 2.29 -8.65
CA ILE A 147 8.07 1.65 -8.98
C ILE A 147 7.16 2.63 -9.75
N LEU A 148 7.09 3.90 -9.33
CA LEU A 148 6.31 4.92 -10.04
C LEU A 148 6.80 5.13 -11.49
N VAL A 149 8.11 5.18 -11.69
CA VAL A 149 8.70 5.31 -13.04
C VAL A 149 8.37 4.09 -13.90
N LEU A 150 8.50 2.88 -13.35
CA LEU A 150 8.14 1.64 -14.04
C LEU A 150 6.65 1.62 -14.43
N LEU A 151 5.76 1.97 -13.50
CA LEU A 151 4.32 2.04 -13.78
C LEU A 151 4.02 3.09 -14.86
N PHE A 152 4.68 4.24 -14.82
CA PHE A 152 4.52 5.26 -15.85
C PHE A 152 4.93 4.75 -17.24
N ILE A 153 6.07 4.04 -17.34
CA ILE A 153 6.52 3.43 -18.60
C ILE A 153 5.48 2.42 -19.10
N ILE A 154 4.99 1.53 -18.22
CA ILE A 154 3.99 0.51 -18.58
C ILE A 154 2.71 1.17 -19.09
N VAL A 155 2.23 2.22 -18.42
CA VAL A 155 1.02 2.95 -18.83
C VAL A 155 1.21 3.61 -20.20
N VAL A 156 2.31 4.34 -20.38
CA VAL A 156 2.62 5.00 -21.66
C VAL A 156 2.71 3.96 -22.78
N TYR A 157 3.46 2.88 -22.57
CA TYR A 157 3.58 1.80 -23.54
C TYR A 157 2.21 1.18 -23.87
N SER A 158 1.37 0.93 -22.86
CA SER A 158 0.05 0.32 -23.05
C SER A 158 -0.89 1.21 -23.87
N ILE A 159 -0.83 2.53 -23.70
CA ILE A 159 -1.64 3.48 -24.48
C ILE A 159 -1.26 3.44 -25.96
N PHE A 160 0.03 3.33 -26.28
CA PHE A 160 0.50 3.31 -27.66
C PHE A 160 0.44 1.93 -28.32
N ALA A 161 0.52 0.84 -27.54
CA ALA A 161 0.49 -0.53 -28.05
C ALA A 161 -0.93 -1.12 -28.14
N SER A 162 -1.91 -0.53 -27.44
CA SER A 162 -3.29 -1.06 -27.43
C SER A 162 -4.08 -0.59 -28.65
N GLU A 163 -4.46 -1.56 -29.50
CA GLU A 163 -5.42 -1.34 -30.60
C GLU A 163 -6.89 -1.58 -30.18
N ALA A 164 -7.12 -1.98 -28.92
CA ALA A 164 -8.44 -2.36 -28.43
C ALA A 164 -9.37 -1.14 -28.28
N SER A 165 -10.60 -1.28 -28.75
CA SER A 165 -11.63 -0.25 -28.56
C SER A 165 -12.05 -0.16 -27.09
N PHE A 166 -12.49 1.03 -26.66
CA PHE A 166 -12.97 1.25 -25.30
C PHE A 166 -14.12 0.29 -24.92
N ALA A 167 -15.04 0.01 -25.85
CA ALA A 167 -16.15 -0.92 -25.63
C ALA A 167 -15.66 -2.36 -25.38
N THR A 168 -14.61 -2.79 -26.07
CA THR A 168 -13.99 -4.11 -25.85
C THR A 168 -13.35 -4.18 -24.47
N LEU A 169 -12.62 -3.12 -24.08
CA LEU A 169 -11.98 -3.04 -22.76
C LEU A 169 -13.01 -3.05 -21.63
N GLU A 170 -14.11 -2.32 -21.76
CA GLU A 170 -15.18 -2.28 -20.76
C GLU A 170 -15.91 -3.64 -20.63
N SER A 171 -16.11 -4.34 -21.75
CA SER A 171 -16.66 -5.69 -21.72
C SER A 171 -15.72 -6.69 -21.02
N ILE A 172 -14.41 -6.58 -21.21
CA ILE A 172 -13.43 -7.46 -20.53
C ILE A 172 -13.34 -7.11 -19.05
N ALA A 173 -13.39 -5.82 -18.74
CA ALA A 173 -13.31 -5.30 -17.38
C ALA A 173 -14.48 -5.81 -16.53
N SER A 174 -15.72 -5.71 -17.02
CA SER A 174 -16.92 -6.17 -16.31
C SER A 174 -16.99 -7.69 -16.05
N GLN A 175 -16.15 -8.48 -16.71
CA GLN A 175 -16.04 -9.93 -16.48
C GLN A 175 -15.00 -10.31 -15.40
N GLN A 176 -14.22 -9.34 -14.91
CA GLN A 176 -13.25 -9.60 -13.85
C GLN A 176 -13.93 -9.88 -12.51
N LEU A 177 -13.25 -10.63 -11.66
CA LEU A 177 -13.68 -10.83 -10.27
C LEU A 177 -13.77 -9.48 -9.56
N THR A 178 -14.87 -9.26 -8.84
CA THR A 178 -15.10 -8.05 -8.05
C THR A 178 -14.99 -8.37 -6.56
N VAL A 179 -14.40 -7.45 -5.78
CA VAL A 179 -14.40 -7.59 -4.31
C VAL A 179 -15.75 -7.24 -3.71
N SER A 180 -16.58 -6.48 -4.44
CA SER A 180 -17.93 -6.12 -3.99
C SER A 180 -18.88 -5.79 -5.15
N PRO A 181 -20.22 -5.87 -4.92
CA PRO A 181 -21.22 -5.64 -5.97
C PRO A 181 -21.26 -4.20 -6.50
N HIS A 182 -20.87 -3.22 -5.70
CA HIS A 182 -20.96 -1.79 -6.04
C HIS A 182 -19.61 -1.11 -5.94
N TRP A 183 -19.31 -0.25 -6.92
CA TRP A 183 -18.03 0.47 -7.02
C TRP A 183 -17.74 1.32 -5.76
N THR A 184 -18.77 1.89 -5.13
CA THR A 184 -18.64 2.70 -3.91
C THR A 184 -18.12 1.88 -2.74
N LEU A 185 -18.71 0.69 -2.53
CA LEU A 185 -18.27 -0.23 -1.49
C LEU A 185 -16.86 -0.76 -1.80
N SER A 186 -16.59 -1.07 -3.06
CA SER A 186 -15.26 -1.48 -3.52
C SER A 186 -14.19 -0.44 -3.19
N THR A 187 -14.50 0.83 -3.49
CA THR A 187 -13.65 1.97 -3.18
C THR A 187 -13.44 2.13 -1.68
N LEU A 188 -14.49 2.00 -0.87
CA LEU A 188 -14.41 2.12 0.58
C LEU A 188 -13.56 0.98 1.19
N ILE A 189 -13.72 -0.24 0.70
CA ILE A 189 -12.92 -1.39 1.13
C ILE A 189 -11.46 -1.19 0.72
N SER A 190 -11.20 -0.73 -0.51
CA SER A 190 -9.84 -0.42 -0.97
C SER A 190 -9.16 0.65 -0.11
N VAL A 191 -9.85 1.74 0.22
CA VAL A 191 -9.33 2.78 1.13
C VAL A 191 -9.06 2.22 2.52
N SER A 192 -9.99 1.43 3.07
CA SER A 192 -9.85 0.84 4.41
C SER A 192 -8.70 -0.17 4.49
N PHE A 193 -8.57 -1.00 3.45
CA PHE A 193 -7.49 -1.96 3.28
C PHE A 193 -6.15 -1.24 3.25
N ASN A 194 -5.97 -0.29 2.33
CA ASN A 194 -4.72 0.45 2.16
C ASN A 194 -4.37 1.32 3.38
N PHE A 195 -5.37 1.89 4.03
CA PHE A 195 -5.19 2.58 5.32
C PHE A 195 -4.66 1.64 6.40
N MET A 196 -5.23 0.44 6.52
CA MET A 196 -4.82 -0.56 7.51
C MET A 196 -3.39 -1.06 7.25
N VAL A 197 -3.03 -1.32 5.99
CA VAL A 197 -1.66 -1.70 5.58
C VAL A 197 -0.65 -0.62 5.95
N GLY A 198 -0.95 0.64 5.62
CA GLY A 198 -0.07 1.77 5.90
C GLY A 198 -0.05 2.22 7.37
N PHE A 199 -1.01 1.77 8.19
CA PHE A 199 -1.26 2.33 9.52
C PHE A 199 -0.01 2.37 10.40
N ALA A 200 0.62 1.20 10.57
CA ALA A 200 1.70 1.05 11.54
C ALA A 200 2.94 1.87 11.15
N ILE A 201 3.34 1.83 9.87
CA ILE A 201 4.53 2.53 9.39
C ILE A 201 4.32 4.04 9.32
N MET A 202 3.12 4.51 8.97
CA MET A 202 2.83 5.95 8.91
C MET A 202 2.80 6.61 10.29
N VAL A 203 2.24 5.92 11.28
CA VAL A 203 2.30 6.36 12.68
C VAL A 203 3.75 6.46 13.17
N VAL A 204 4.56 5.44 12.90
CA VAL A 204 5.97 5.44 13.33
C VAL A 204 6.79 6.49 12.57
N LEU A 205 6.52 6.70 11.29
CA LEU A 205 7.15 7.73 10.47
C LEU A 205 6.94 9.12 11.07
N GLY A 206 5.72 9.44 11.53
CA GLY A 206 5.43 10.71 12.19
C GLY A 206 6.25 10.97 13.45
N ALA A 207 6.51 9.95 14.26
CA ALA A 207 7.32 10.08 15.46
C ALA A 207 8.83 10.21 15.18
N VAL A 208 9.29 9.70 14.03
CA VAL A 208 10.70 9.66 13.64
C VAL A 208 11.12 10.89 12.84
N GLU A 209 10.21 11.45 12.06
CA GLU A 209 10.49 12.59 11.18
C GLU A 209 10.43 13.92 11.95
N LYS A 210 11.59 14.59 12.10
CA LYS A 210 11.76 15.75 12.98
C LYS A 210 11.44 17.10 12.32
N ASP A 211 11.30 17.13 11.00
CA ASP A 211 11.15 18.38 10.24
C ASP A 211 9.68 18.80 10.09
N ARG A 212 9.28 19.74 10.95
CA ARG A 212 7.92 20.31 11.03
C ARG A 212 7.49 21.08 9.79
N LYS A 213 8.40 21.53 8.91
CA LYS A 213 8.04 22.31 7.71
C LYS A 213 7.46 21.43 6.60
N GLY A 214 7.97 20.22 6.42
CA GLY A 214 7.43 19.25 5.46
C GLY A 214 6.04 18.75 5.86
N LEU A 215 5.77 18.65 7.16
CA LEU A 215 4.47 18.26 7.72
C LEU A 215 3.43 19.39 7.65
N ARG A 216 3.85 20.66 7.62
CA ARG A 216 2.94 21.83 7.62
C ARG A 216 2.41 22.25 6.25
N MET A 217 3.01 21.80 5.13
CA MET A 217 2.55 22.17 3.77
C MET A 217 1.21 21.54 3.35
N VAL A 218 0.73 20.49 4.03
CA VAL A 218 -0.61 19.92 3.78
C VAL A 218 -1.70 20.74 4.48
N ARG A 219 -1.32 21.81 5.20
CA ARG A 219 -2.23 22.70 5.95
C ARG A 219 -2.61 23.97 5.17
N SER A 220 -2.09 24.18 3.96
CA SER A 220 -2.37 25.33 3.11
C SER A 220 -3.25 24.97 1.92
#